data_AF-A0A0Q4B8J7-F1
#
_entry.id   AF-A0A0Q4B8J7-F1
#
_cell.length_a   1.000
_cell.length_b   1.000
_cell.length_c   1.000
_cell.angle_alpha   90.00
_cell.angle_beta   90.00
_cell.angle_gamma   90.00
#
_symmetry.space_group_name_H-M   'P 1'
#
loop_
_entity.id
_entity.type
_entity.pdbx_description
1 polymer ?
#
loop_
_entity_poly.entity_id
_entity_poly.type
_entity_poly.pdbx_seq_one_letter_code
_entity_poly.pdbx_strand_id
1 'polypeptide(L)'
;MKINEIVAAQRRRLGLKQYQLAERTQIAPSQISIFERGSSGMVTTNLERVLEALGLHIVYDRQGVQQRVARQCAHFLLQRGIEEPRTITREELAQIVGNDDLLLMPVVSDELYRKYTRSEIVDETNTWNYFIKLVHDYILEEKDGVYVYHEQPE
;
A
#
# COMPACT_ATOMS: atom_id res chain seq x y z
N MET A 1 -2.07 -11.72 -10.27
CA MET A 1 -3.42 -12.22 -10.57
C MET A 1 -4.30 -11.06 -10.94
N LYS A 2 -5.19 -11.22 -11.94
CA LYS A 2 -6.14 -10.17 -12.31
C LYS A 2 -7.37 -10.22 -11.40
N ILE A 3 -8.04 -9.09 -11.20
CA ILE A 3 -9.19 -8.97 -10.28
C ILE A 3 -10.34 -9.93 -10.61
N ASN A 4 -10.58 -10.21 -11.90
CA ASN A 4 -11.60 -11.19 -12.32
C ASN A 4 -11.28 -12.62 -11.86
N GLU A 5 -9.99 -12.98 -11.82
CA GLU A 5 -9.53 -14.29 -11.36
C GLU A 5 -9.68 -14.43 -9.85
N ILE A 6 -9.36 -13.36 -9.11
CA ILE A 6 -9.50 -13.28 -7.65
C ILE A 6 -10.98 -13.44 -7.25
N VAL A 7 -11.88 -12.70 -7.89
CA VAL A 7 -13.32 -12.79 -7.66
C VAL A 7 -13.85 -14.19 -7.95
N ALA A 8 -13.47 -14.78 -9.09
CA ALA A 8 -13.91 -16.13 -9.46
C ALA A 8 -13.38 -17.20 -8.50
N ALA A 9 -12.12 -17.08 -8.06
CA ALA A 9 -11.51 -17.99 -7.09
C ALA A 9 -12.18 -17.90 -5.72
N GLN A 10 -12.40 -16.67 -5.21
CA GLN A 10 -13.03 -16.45 -3.92
C GLN A 10 -14.49 -16.93 -3.92
N ARG A 11 -15.26 -16.65 -4.98
CA ARG A 11 -16.63 -17.17 -5.12
C ARG A 11 -16.66 -18.70 -5.04
N ARG A 12 -15.75 -19.38 -5.75
CA ARG A 12 -15.64 -20.86 -5.70
C ARG A 12 -15.25 -21.36 -4.32
N ARG A 13 -14.33 -20.67 -3.63
CA ARG A 13 -13.92 -20.99 -2.25
C ARG A 13 -15.09 -20.92 -1.27
N LEU A 14 -15.99 -19.96 -1.47
CA LEU A 14 -17.24 -19.83 -0.70
C LEU A 14 -18.35 -20.81 -1.14
N GLY A 15 -18.10 -21.68 -2.13
CA GLY A 15 -19.08 -22.64 -2.64
C GLY A 15 -20.21 -22.01 -3.46
N LEU A 16 -20.12 -20.73 -3.82
CA LEU A 16 -21.18 -19.99 -4.49
C LEU A 16 -21.17 -20.25 -6.00
N LYS A 17 -22.34 -20.41 -6.60
CA LYS A 17 -22.55 -20.36 -8.06
C LYS A 17 -22.67 -18.90 -8.53
N GLN A 18 -22.46 -18.64 -9.83
CA GLN A 18 -22.54 -17.29 -10.39
C GLN A 18 -23.91 -16.63 -10.16
N TYR A 19 -25.01 -17.39 -10.27
CA TYR A 19 -26.36 -16.87 -10.03
C TYR A 19 -26.59 -16.48 -8.55
N GLN A 20 -25.96 -17.20 -7.60
CA GLN A 20 -26.08 -16.89 -6.18
C GLN A 20 -25.32 -15.61 -5.81
N LEU A 21 -24.16 -15.38 -6.45
CA LEU A 21 -23.45 -14.11 -6.31
C LEU A 21 -24.24 -12.95 -6.93
N ALA A 22 -24.86 -13.19 -8.09
CA ALA A 22 -25.74 -12.23 -8.76
C ALA A 22 -26.93 -11.83 -7.88
N GLU A 23 -27.59 -12.78 -7.21
CA GLU A 23 -28.68 -12.51 -6.27
C GLU A 23 -28.21 -11.66 -5.07
N ARG A 24 -27.07 -11.99 -4.48
CA ARG A 24 -26.51 -11.23 -3.34
C ARG A 24 -26.13 -9.80 -3.70
N THR A 25 -25.68 -9.59 -4.92
CA THR A 25 -25.16 -8.30 -5.39
C THR A 25 -26.19 -7.50 -6.18
N GLN A 26 -27.36 -8.08 -6.49
CA GLN A 26 -28.37 -7.52 -7.38
C GLN A 26 -27.80 -7.13 -8.77
N ILE A 27 -26.84 -7.92 -9.25
CA ILE A 27 -26.20 -7.75 -10.57
C ILE A 27 -26.68 -8.89 -11.47
N ALA A 28 -26.87 -8.63 -12.75
CA ALA A 28 -27.32 -9.66 -13.67
C ALA A 28 -26.29 -10.83 -13.74
N PRO A 29 -26.73 -12.12 -13.71
CA PRO A 29 -25.82 -13.26 -13.81
C PRO A 29 -24.92 -13.23 -15.05
N SER A 30 -25.42 -12.68 -16.17
CA SER A 30 -24.65 -12.49 -17.40
C SER A 30 -23.46 -11.55 -17.21
N GLN A 31 -23.62 -10.48 -16.42
CA GLN A 31 -22.55 -9.52 -16.13
C GLN A 31 -21.47 -10.15 -15.24
N ILE A 32 -21.86 -10.93 -14.22
CA ILE A 32 -20.91 -11.72 -13.40
C ILE A 32 -20.12 -12.68 -14.30
N SER A 33 -20.81 -13.37 -15.20
CA SER A 33 -20.20 -14.35 -16.11
C SER A 33 -19.21 -13.72 -17.09
N ILE A 34 -19.57 -12.56 -17.68
CA ILE A 34 -18.71 -11.79 -18.60
C ILE A 34 -17.46 -11.28 -17.87
N PHE A 35 -17.64 -10.75 -16.66
CA PHE A 35 -16.55 -10.24 -15.85
C PHE A 35 -15.56 -11.35 -15.46
N GLU A 36 -16.05 -12.48 -14.93
CA GLU A 36 -15.16 -13.58 -14.50
C GLU A 36 -14.35 -14.18 -15.66
N ARG A 37 -14.91 -14.20 -16.89
CA ARG A 37 -14.18 -14.61 -18.10
C ARG A 37 -13.12 -13.59 -18.56
N GLY A 38 -13.09 -12.39 -17.97
CA GLY A 38 -12.21 -11.30 -18.39
C GLY A 38 -12.61 -10.69 -19.74
N SER A 39 -13.84 -10.93 -20.22
CA SER A 39 -14.31 -10.46 -21.53
C SER A 39 -14.71 -8.98 -21.51
N SER A 40 -15.04 -8.43 -20.34
CA SER A 40 -15.30 -7.00 -20.15
C SER A 40 -15.06 -6.60 -18.69
N GLY A 41 -14.75 -5.32 -18.48
CA GLY A 41 -14.69 -4.73 -17.16
C GLY A 41 -16.06 -4.65 -16.50
N MET A 42 -16.06 -4.45 -15.18
CA MET A 42 -17.26 -4.14 -14.41
C MET A 42 -17.20 -2.69 -13.97
N VAL A 43 -18.34 -2.00 -13.97
CA VAL A 43 -18.45 -0.64 -13.44
C VAL A 43 -18.06 -0.65 -11.95
N THR A 44 -17.32 0.36 -11.51
CA THR A 44 -16.73 0.44 -10.16
C THR A 44 -17.74 0.14 -9.05
N THR A 45 -18.93 0.73 -9.11
CA THR A 45 -20.00 0.51 -8.10
C THR A 45 -20.47 -0.95 -8.03
N ASN A 46 -20.56 -1.63 -9.17
CA ASN A 46 -20.92 -3.05 -9.21
C ASN A 46 -19.77 -3.93 -8.72
N LEU A 47 -18.52 -3.54 -9.03
CA LEU A 47 -17.34 -4.23 -8.56
C LEU A 47 -17.24 -4.16 -7.03
N GLU A 48 -17.45 -2.98 -6.44
CA GLU A 48 -17.49 -2.79 -4.98
C GLU A 48 -18.49 -3.72 -4.30
N ARG A 49 -19.73 -3.78 -4.82
CA ARG A 49 -20.77 -4.69 -4.31
C ARG A 49 -20.36 -6.16 -4.41
N VAL A 50 -19.70 -6.56 -5.50
CA VAL A 50 -19.18 -7.92 -5.66
C VAL A 50 -18.08 -8.22 -4.65
N LEU A 51 -17.15 -7.29 -4.45
CA LEU A 51 -16.05 -7.45 -3.50
C LEU A 51 -16.59 -7.56 -2.07
N GLU A 52 -17.50 -6.67 -1.68
CA GLU A 52 -18.17 -6.70 -0.38
C GLU A 52 -18.92 -8.02 -0.15
N ALA A 53 -19.72 -8.48 -1.12
CA ALA A 53 -20.45 -9.74 -1.02
C ALA A 53 -19.56 -10.99 -0.91
N LEU A 54 -18.29 -10.88 -1.31
CA LEU A 54 -17.27 -11.92 -1.22
C LEU A 54 -16.32 -11.75 -0.03
N GLY A 55 -16.51 -10.71 0.79
CA GLY A 55 -15.60 -10.36 1.89
C GLY A 55 -14.20 -9.98 1.41
N LEU A 56 -14.09 -9.45 0.19
CA LEU A 56 -12.85 -8.95 -0.38
C LEU A 56 -12.73 -7.46 -0.10
N HIS A 57 -11.59 -7.07 0.45
CA HIS A 57 -11.24 -5.66 0.64
C HIS A 57 -10.09 -5.31 -0.29
N ILE A 58 -10.23 -4.20 -1.01
CA ILE A 58 -9.10 -3.61 -1.73
C ILE A 58 -8.19 -3.01 -0.67
N VAL A 59 -7.10 -3.71 -0.38
CA VAL A 59 -6.02 -3.13 0.42
C VAL A 59 -5.18 -2.31 -0.56
N TYR A 60 -5.14 -0.99 -0.35
CA TYR A 60 -4.20 -0.14 -1.06
C TYR A 60 -2.78 -0.69 -0.87
N ASP A 61 -1.97 -0.64 -1.93
CA ASP A 61 -0.57 -1.09 -1.90
C ASP A 61 0.19 -0.34 -0.80
N ARG A 62 0.24 -0.94 0.40
CA ARG A 62 0.83 -0.34 1.59
C ARG A 62 2.31 -0.04 1.34
N GLN A 63 3.00 -0.95 0.65
CA GLN A 63 4.39 -0.75 0.28
C GLN A 63 4.52 0.41 -0.70
N GLY A 64 3.68 0.48 -1.74
CA GLY A 64 3.67 1.60 -2.67
C GLY A 64 3.37 2.95 -2.03
N VAL A 65 2.45 3.01 -1.05
CA VAL A 65 2.18 4.22 -0.26
C VAL A 65 3.42 4.60 0.56
N GLN A 66 3.99 3.65 1.31
CA GLN A 66 5.17 3.89 2.14
C GLN A 66 6.37 4.35 1.31
N GLN A 67 6.58 3.77 0.13
CA GLN A 67 7.62 4.17 -0.82
C GLN A 67 7.39 5.59 -1.34
N ARG A 68 6.18 5.96 -1.76
CA ARG A 68 5.88 7.34 -2.20
C ARG A 68 6.12 8.34 -1.08
N VAL A 69 5.64 8.06 0.13
CA VAL A 69 5.81 8.96 1.27
C VAL A 69 7.29 9.06 1.65
N ALA A 70 8.04 7.95 1.64
CA ALA A 70 9.47 7.97 1.92
C ALA A 70 10.27 8.77 0.87
N ARG A 71 9.90 8.68 -0.41
CA ARG A 71 10.49 9.51 -1.48
C ARG A 71 10.20 10.98 -1.28
N GLN A 72 8.96 11.32 -0.95
CA GLN A 72 8.58 12.71 -0.65
C GLN A 72 9.38 13.24 0.56
N CYS A 73 9.53 12.43 1.62
CA CYS A 73 10.37 12.76 2.76
C CYS A 73 11.83 13.01 2.35
N ALA A 74 12.41 12.11 1.56
CA ALA A 74 13.79 12.23 1.06
C ALA A 74 14.01 13.56 0.33
N HIS A 75 13.10 13.88 -0.59
CA HIS A 75 13.13 15.13 -1.34
C HIS A 75 13.07 16.37 -0.43
N PHE A 76 12.13 16.42 0.52
CA PHE A 76 12.02 17.55 1.45
C PHE A 76 13.21 17.70 2.41
N LEU A 77 13.83 16.59 2.80
CA LEU A 77 15.04 16.61 3.61
C LEU A 77 16.23 17.15 2.80
N LEU A 78 16.41 16.70 1.57
CA LEU A 78 17.44 17.21 0.66
C LEU A 78 17.27 18.71 0.37
N GLN A 79 16.04 19.18 0.12
CA GLN A 79 15.75 20.60 -0.05
C GLN A 79 16.15 21.45 1.18
N ARG A 80 16.14 20.86 2.38
CA ARG A 80 16.56 21.50 3.64
C ARG A 80 18.03 21.26 3.98
N GLY A 81 18.80 20.59 3.11
CA GLY A 81 20.21 20.26 3.32
C GLY A 81 20.45 19.14 4.34
N ILE A 82 19.42 18.34 4.65
CA ILE A 82 19.52 17.20 5.55
C ILE A 82 19.79 15.95 4.72
N GLU A 83 21.02 15.44 4.80
CA GLU A 83 21.43 14.23 4.05
C GLU A 83 21.39 12.95 4.90
N GLU A 84 21.46 13.08 6.23
CA GLU A 84 21.44 11.95 7.16
C GLU A 84 20.11 11.92 7.93
N PRO A 85 19.08 11.23 7.41
CA PRO A 85 17.76 11.22 8.01
C PRO A 85 17.72 10.48 9.34
N ARG A 86 18.72 9.67 9.70
CA ARG A 86 18.76 9.00 11.03
C ARG A 86 18.97 9.98 12.19
N THR A 87 19.40 11.21 11.90
CA THR A 87 19.52 12.26 12.92
C THR A 87 18.20 12.90 13.29
N ILE A 88 17.14 12.68 12.51
CA ILE A 88 15.83 13.31 12.71
C ILE A 88 14.90 12.37 13.47
N THR A 89 14.07 12.95 14.31
CA THR A 89 12.95 12.26 14.95
C THR A 89 11.76 12.14 14.00
N ARG A 90 10.89 11.19 14.31
CA ARG A 90 9.63 10.98 13.57
C ARG A 90 8.73 12.21 13.63
N GLU A 91 8.73 12.89 14.77
CA GLU A 91 7.99 14.11 15.03
C GLU A 91 8.52 15.28 14.18
N GLU A 92 9.84 15.44 14.08
CA GLU A 92 10.46 16.45 13.20
C GLU A 92 10.15 16.17 11.73
N LEU A 93 10.23 14.92 11.28
CA LEU A 93 9.91 14.57 9.90
C LEU A 93 8.44 14.83 9.56
N ALA A 94 7.53 14.49 10.47
CA ALA A 94 6.10 14.77 10.32
C ALA A 94 5.85 16.27 10.11
N GLN A 95 6.51 17.13 10.90
CA GLN A 95 6.42 18.59 10.75
C GLN A 95 7.03 19.09 9.43
N ILE A 96 8.20 18.55 9.03
CA ILE A 96 8.92 18.91 7.81
C ILE A 96 8.07 18.66 6.56
N VAL A 97 7.33 17.56 6.54
CA VAL A 97 6.55 17.06 5.38
C VAL A 97 5.07 17.43 5.48
N GLY A 98 4.59 17.85 6.66
CA GLY A 98 3.18 18.14 6.90
C GLY A 98 2.31 16.87 6.88
N ASN A 99 2.83 15.75 7.39
CA ASN A 99 2.15 14.46 7.39
C ASN A 99 2.18 13.79 8.77
N ASP A 100 1.09 13.94 9.53
CA ASP A 100 0.94 13.39 10.87
C ASP A 100 0.77 11.86 10.90
N ASP A 101 0.45 11.22 9.76
CA ASP A 101 0.36 9.75 9.71
C ASP A 101 1.71 9.08 10.00
N LEU A 102 2.82 9.82 9.83
CA LEU A 102 4.14 9.35 10.24
C LEU A 102 4.20 9.04 11.74
N LEU A 103 3.42 9.76 12.57
CA LEU A 103 3.34 9.55 14.03
C LEU A 103 2.63 8.25 14.42
N LEU A 104 2.03 7.54 13.47
CA LEU A 104 1.42 6.23 13.72
C LEU A 104 2.46 5.09 13.70
N MET A 105 3.66 5.33 13.15
CA MET A 105 4.68 4.28 13.02
C MET A 105 5.39 3.99 14.34
N PRO A 106 5.34 2.75 14.87
CA PRO A 106 6.02 2.39 16.10
C PRO A 106 7.53 2.58 15.98
N VAL A 107 8.11 3.29 16.95
CA VAL A 107 9.55 3.39 17.15
C VAL A 107 9.97 2.23 18.05
N VAL A 108 10.91 1.41 17.60
CA VAL A 108 11.41 0.26 18.35
C VAL A 108 12.92 0.38 18.56
N SER A 109 13.44 -0.27 19.60
CA SER A 109 14.89 -0.34 19.81
C SER A 109 15.56 -1.12 18.69
N ASP A 110 16.83 -0.83 18.41
CA ASP A 110 17.61 -1.56 17.40
C ASP A 110 17.67 -3.06 17.67
N GLU A 111 17.74 -3.45 18.95
CA GLU A 111 17.73 -4.86 19.35
C GLU A 111 16.40 -5.53 18.96
N LEU A 112 15.27 -4.86 19.25
CA LEU A 112 13.95 -5.37 18.93
C LEU A 112 13.71 -5.40 17.42
N TYR A 113 14.15 -4.36 16.70
CA TYR A 113 14.09 -4.31 15.24
C TYR A 113 14.86 -5.48 14.60
N ARG A 114 16.12 -5.72 15.03
CA ARG A 114 16.92 -6.87 14.56
C ARG A 114 16.28 -8.21 14.92
N LYS A 115 15.48 -8.27 15.99
CA LYS A 115 14.73 -9.48 16.36
C LYS A 115 13.55 -9.68 15.41
N TYR A 116 12.81 -8.63 15.06
CA TYR A 116 11.75 -8.70 14.06
C TYR A 116 12.27 -9.25 12.73
N THR A 117 13.33 -8.63 12.20
CA THR A 117 13.98 -9.05 10.94
C THR A 117 14.44 -10.51 10.95
N ARG A 118 14.89 -11.03 12.09
CA ARG A 118 15.35 -12.44 12.20
C ARG A 118 14.23 -13.43 12.43
N SER A 119 13.15 -13.01 13.08
CA SER A 119 12.07 -13.90 13.48
C SER A 119 11.04 -14.13 12.38
N GLU A 120 10.85 -13.14 11.50
CA GLU A 120 9.81 -13.11 10.45
C GLU A 120 8.35 -13.25 10.97
N ILE A 121 8.15 -13.36 12.29
CA ILE A 121 6.83 -13.45 12.94
C ILE A 121 6.16 -12.06 12.97
N VAL A 122 6.97 -11.01 13.12
CA VAL A 122 6.52 -9.62 13.13
C VAL A 122 7.10 -8.93 11.91
N ASP A 123 6.22 -8.27 11.16
CA ASP A 123 6.58 -7.49 9.98
C ASP A 123 7.30 -6.20 10.40
N GLU A 124 8.62 -6.19 10.19
CA GLU A 124 9.50 -5.06 10.52
C GLU A 124 9.26 -3.84 9.63
N THR A 125 8.64 -4.03 8.45
CA THR A 125 8.36 -2.94 7.49
C THR A 125 7.39 -1.91 8.05
N ASN A 126 6.72 -2.25 9.15
CA ASN A 126 5.72 -1.42 9.82
C ASN A 126 6.33 -0.50 10.88
N THR A 127 7.65 -0.45 11.01
CA THR A 127 8.34 0.33 12.04
C THR A 127 8.96 1.61 11.49
N TRP A 128 9.17 2.58 12.38
CA TRP A 128 9.95 3.78 12.06
C TRP A 128 11.37 3.45 11.59
N ASN A 129 12.02 2.46 12.22
CA ASN A 129 13.38 2.05 11.90
C ASN A 129 13.51 1.58 10.44
N TYR A 130 12.51 0.85 9.93
CA TYR A 130 12.46 0.50 8.52
C TYR A 130 12.17 1.72 7.64
N PHE A 131 11.18 2.53 8.01
CA PHE A 131 10.79 3.68 7.21
C PHE A 131 11.92 4.70 7.03
N ILE A 132 12.64 5.04 8.10
CA ILE A 132 13.74 6.01 8.02
C ILE A 132 14.93 5.47 7.20
N LYS A 133 15.13 4.15 7.19
CA LYS A 133 16.08 3.50 6.29
C LYS A 133 15.63 3.66 4.84
N LEU A 134 14.35 3.45 4.54
CA LEU A 134 13.80 3.63 3.21
C LEU A 134 13.94 5.08 2.72
N VAL A 135 13.72 6.07 3.59
CA VAL A 135 13.97 7.49 3.30
C VAL A 135 15.43 7.73 2.95
N HIS A 136 16.36 7.16 3.72
CA HIS A 136 17.80 7.26 3.44
C HIS A 136 18.17 6.65 2.08
N ASP A 137 17.64 5.48 1.77
CA ASP A 137 17.88 4.84 0.47
C ASP A 137 17.40 5.73 -0.69
N TYR A 138 16.26 6.43 -0.54
CA TYR A 138 15.79 7.39 -1.54
C TYR A 138 16.58 8.70 -1.60
N ILE A 139 17.14 9.17 -0.48
CA ILE A 139 18.09 10.30 -0.49
C ILE A 139 19.30 9.95 -1.38
N LEU A 140 19.84 8.73 -1.23
CA LEU A 140 20.96 8.27 -2.04
C LEU A 140 20.58 8.17 -3.53
N GLU A 141 19.41 7.60 -3.85
CA GLU A 141 18.92 7.53 -5.24
C GLU A 141 18.77 8.91 -5.91
N GLU A 142 18.24 9.90 -5.18
CA GLU A 142 18.07 11.26 -5.70
C GLU A 142 19.42 11.98 -5.87
N LYS A 143 20.36 11.80 -4.93
CA LYS A 143 21.72 12.34 -5.05
C LYS A 143 22.51 11.73 -6.21
N ASP A 144 22.32 10.45 -6.48
CA ASP A 144 22.96 9.74 -7.59
C ASP A 144 22.31 10.09 -8.96
N GLY A 145 21.26 10.92 -8.97
CA GLY A 145 20.56 11.34 -10.18
C GLY A 145 19.73 10.23 -10.83
N VAL A 146 19.46 9.14 -10.09
CA VAL A 146 18.70 7.99 -10.58
C VAL A 146 17.20 8.32 -10.66
N TYR A 147 16.73 9.27 -9.85
CA TYR A 147 15.34 9.74 -9.83
C TYR A 147 15.25 11.27 -9.67
N VAL A 148 14.29 11.88 -10.36
CA VAL A 148 13.87 13.28 -10.18
C VAL A 148 12.44 13.29 -9.67
N TYR A 149 12.18 13.93 -8.53
CA TYR A 149 10.82 14.06 -7.99
C TYR A 149 9.99 14.97 -8.92
N HIS A 150 8.79 14.51 -9.27
CA HIS A 150 7.80 15.32 -9.97
C HIS A 150 6.58 15.43 -9.05
N GLU A 151 6.23 16.65 -8.65
CA GLU A 151 4.96 16.91 -7.95
C GLU A 151 3.81 16.40 -8.82
N GLN A 152 2.99 15.50 -8.28
CA GLN A 152 1.73 15.14 -8.92
C GLN A 152 0.71 16.22 -8.59
N PRO A 153 -0.05 16.75 -9.58
CA PRO A 153 -1.12 17.70 -9.31
C PRO A 153 -2.21 17.02 -8.47
N GLU A 154 -2.73 17.76 -7.48
CA GLU A 154 -3.83 17.39 -6.58
C GLU A 154 -5.11 16.95 -7.32
#